data_AF-A0A4Q3SD90-F1
#
_entry.id   AF-A0A4Q3SD90-F1
#
_cell.length_a   1.000
_cell.length_b   1.000
_cell.length_c   1.000
_cell.angle_alpha   90.00
_cell.angle_beta   90.00
_cell.angle_gamma   90.00
#
_symmetry.space_group_name_H-M   'P 1'
#
loop_
_entity.id
_entity.type
_entity.pdbx_description
1 polymer ?
#
loop_
_entity_poly.entity_id
_entity_poly.type
_entity_poly.pdbx_seq_one_letter_code
_entity_poly.pdbx_strand_id
1 'polypeptide(L)'
;SDPVNIGFTVQTGEVSAKGYEAEAKAILPGGLDVSASYTHLDNVITKTNTLAQLGKRPVGRPVDQAAAWIGYTPDVFKGVSAGVGIKYVGKSFGDAGNTTAVIVPSYTLLDALIRVRLESFSSNLTGWDASVNAINLSDKRYVTNCDTVSQCFYGQGRVVKVTLGRRW
;
A
#
# COMPACT_ATOMS: atom_id res chain seq x y z
N SER A 1 18.30 -20.77 15.55
CA SER A 1 18.04 -21.52 16.79
C SER A 1 19.37 -21.79 17.44
N ASP A 2 19.48 -21.60 18.76
CA ASP A 2 20.57 -22.18 19.53
C ASP A 2 20.39 -23.71 19.51
N PRO A 3 21.34 -24.50 18.98
CA PRO A 3 21.22 -25.96 18.96
C PRO A 3 21.24 -26.60 20.35
N VAL A 4 21.57 -25.83 21.41
CA VAL A 4 21.59 -26.28 22.81
C VAL A 4 20.31 -25.88 23.56
N ASN A 5 19.61 -24.81 23.14
CA ASN A 5 18.39 -24.34 23.78
C ASN A 5 17.30 -23.98 22.76
N ILE A 6 16.34 -24.90 22.61
CA ILE A 6 15.26 -24.91 21.61
C ILE A 6 14.21 -23.78 21.81
N GLY A 7 14.37 -22.94 22.85
CA GLY A 7 13.54 -21.75 23.12
C GLY A 7 14.31 -20.42 23.11
N PHE A 8 15.61 -20.42 22.78
CA PHE A 8 16.45 -19.22 22.81
C PHE A 8 16.56 -18.58 21.42
N THR A 9 16.05 -17.36 21.29
CA THR A 9 16.19 -16.55 20.07
C THR A 9 17.52 -15.81 20.13
N VAL A 10 18.55 -16.34 19.48
CA VAL A 10 19.81 -15.60 19.33
C VAL A 10 19.60 -14.52 18.28
N GLN A 11 19.68 -13.25 18.66
CA GLN A 11 19.67 -12.13 17.72
C GLN A 11 21.03 -12.05 17.01
N THR A 12 21.26 -12.95 16.06
CA THR A 12 22.48 -12.97 15.24
C THR A 12 22.10 -12.64 13.80
N GLY A 13 21.92 -11.34 13.56
CA GLY A 13 21.55 -10.83 12.24
C GLY A 13 21.84 -9.35 12.10
N GLU A 14 22.22 -8.93 10.91
CA GLU A 14 22.29 -7.53 10.50
C GLU A 14 21.65 -7.42 9.12
N VAL A 15 20.76 -6.44 8.95
CA VAL A 15 20.15 -6.10 7.67
C VAL A 15 20.52 -4.66 7.35
N SER A 16 21.22 -4.46 6.23
CA SER A 16 21.47 -3.14 5.66
C SER A 16 20.28 -2.76 4.77
N ALA A 17 19.67 -1.61 5.06
CA ALA A 17 18.66 -0.99 4.21
C ALA A 17 19.27 0.24 3.53
N LYS A 18 19.33 0.26 2.20
CA LYS A 18 19.85 1.40 1.42
C LYS A 18 18.88 1.72 0.29
N GLY A 19 18.65 3.01 0.06
CA GLY A 19 17.60 3.41 -0.86
C GLY A 19 17.46 4.90 -1.00
N TYR A 20 16.43 5.29 -1.74
CA TYR A 20 15.99 6.67 -1.88
C TYR A 20 14.46 6.72 -1.92
N GLU A 21 13.93 7.83 -1.42
CA GLU A 21 12.50 8.08 -1.34
C GLU A 21 12.22 9.48 -1.88
N ALA A 22 11.13 9.60 -2.61
CA ALA A 22 10.64 10.86 -3.14
C ALA A 22 9.14 10.96 -2.88
N GLU A 23 8.71 12.13 -2.42
CA GLU A 23 7.30 12.46 -2.20
C GLU A 23 7.01 13.85 -2.76
N ALA A 24 5.85 14.00 -3.37
CA ALA A 24 5.35 15.27 -3.85
C ALA A 24 3.86 15.41 -3.50
N LYS A 25 3.46 16.61 -3.06
CA LYS A 25 2.06 16.97 -2.85
C LYS A 25 1.83 18.41 -3.30
N ALA A 26 0.73 18.63 -4.01
CA ALA A 26 0.35 19.96 -4.46
C ALA A 26 -1.18 20.11 -4.52
N ILE A 27 -1.64 21.32 -4.21
CA ILE A 27 -2.98 21.78 -4.57
C ILE A 27 -2.82 22.68 -5.79
N LEU A 28 -3.41 22.27 -6.90
CA LEU A 28 -3.31 22.97 -8.17
C LEU A 28 -4.58 23.80 -8.43
N PRO A 29 -4.51 24.83 -9.30
CA PRO A 29 -5.67 25.63 -9.68
C PRO A 29 -6.84 24.78 -10.19
N GLY A 30 -8.07 25.27 -10.00
CA GLY A 30 -9.29 24.60 -10.46
C GLY A 30 -9.75 23.45 -9.55
N GLY A 31 -9.22 23.34 -8.32
CA GLY A 31 -9.71 22.39 -7.32
C GLY A 31 -9.07 21.00 -7.39
N LEU A 32 -7.87 20.88 -7.97
CA LEU A 32 -7.11 19.64 -8.02
C LEU A 32 -6.20 19.50 -6.78
N ASP A 33 -6.24 18.34 -6.14
CA ASP A 33 -5.32 17.93 -5.07
C ASP A 33 -4.57 16.69 -5.56
N VAL A 34 -3.25 16.77 -5.68
CA VAL A 34 -2.43 15.68 -6.19
C VAL A 34 -1.36 15.29 -5.18
N SER A 35 -1.11 13.99 -5.07
CA SER A 35 0.04 13.47 -4.34
C SER A 35 0.66 12.29 -5.08
N ALA A 36 1.97 12.13 -4.91
CA ALA A 36 2.72 10.99 -5.44
C ALA A 36 3.87 10.65 -4.51
N SER A 37 4.18 9.36 -4.40
CA SER A 37 5.35 8.87 -3.68
C SER A 37 6.00 7.71 -4.42
N TYR A 38 7.32 7.61 -4.26
CA TYR A 38 8.13 6.52 -4.75
C TYR A 38 9.22 6.17 -3.73
N THR A 39 9.37 4.89 -3.46
CA THR A 39 10.40 4.34 -2.58
C THR A 39 11.15 3.25 -3.34
N HIS A 40 12.47 3.39 -3.41
CA HIS A 40 13.38 2.32 -3.78
C HIS A 40 14.20 1.96 -2.54
N LEU A 41 13.97 0.78 -1.97
CA LEU A 41 14.62 0.35 -0.72
C LEU A 41 15.18 -1.07 -0.87
N ASP A 42 16.49 -1.16 -1.04
CA ASP A 42 17.21 -2.43 -1.10
C ASP A 42 17.61 -2.89 0.31
N ASN A 43 16.99 -3.97 0.76
CA ASN A 43 17.25 -4.59 2.06
C ASN A 43 18.10 -5.84 1.85
N VAL A 44 19.30 -5.88 2.42
CA VAL A 44 20.24 -7.00 2.28
C VAL A 44 20.71 -7.47 3.65
N ILE A 45 20.66 -8.78 3.87
CA ILE A 45 21.20 -9.42 5.07
C ILE A 45 22.74 -9.41 4.97
N THR A 46 23.39 -8.60 5.80
CA THR A 46 24.85 -8.41 5.82
C THR A 46 25.55 -9.30 6.86
N LYS A 47 24.83 -9.74 7.89
CA LYS A 47 25.30 -10.74 8.86
C LYS A 47 24.16 -11.69 9.21
N THR A 48 24.46 -12.98 9.34
CA THR A 48 23.50 -14.02 9.72
C THR A 48 24.26 -15.30 10.10
N ASN A 49 23.69 -16.11 11.01
CA ASN A 49 24.19 -17.45 11.29
C ASN A 49 23.76 -18.49 10.25
N THR A 50 22.89 -18.11 9.30
CA THR A 50 22.41 -18.99 8.23
C THR A 50 23.07 -18.61 6.92
N LEU A 51 24.07 -19.38 6.48
CA LEU A 51 24.85 -19.08 5.25
C LEU A 51 23.98 -18.84 4.02
N ALA A 52 22.87 -19.58 3.87
CA ALA A 52 21.95 -19.43 2.73
C ALA A 52 21.26 -18.06 2.64
N GLN A 53 21.24 -17.30 3.74
CA GLN A 53 20.63 -15.95 3.83
C GLN A 53 21.63 -14.82 3.59
N LEU A 54 22.93 -15.07 3.68
CA LEU A 54 23.94 -14.00 3.57
C LEU A 54 23.91 -13.39 2.16
N GLY A 55 23.81 -12.05 2.09
CA GLY A 55 23.67 -11.32 0.84
C GLY A 55 22.29 -11.44 0.18
N LYS A 56 21.32 -12.09 0.83
CA LYS A 56 19.93 -12.19 0.36
C LYS A 56 19.07 -11.07 0.93
N ARG A 57 17.92 -10.84 0.28
CA ARG A 57 16.88 -9.94 0.76
C ARG A 57 15.99 -10.65 1.78
N PRO A 58 15.57 -9.97 2.85
CA PRO A 58 14.56 -10.51 3.75
C PRO A 58 13.26 -10.83 3.00
N VAL A 59 12.57 -11.87 3.48
CA VAL A 59 11.28 -12.32 2.95
C VAL A 59 10.23 -11.21 3.03
N GLY A 60 9.41 -11.09 1.98
CA GLY A 60 8.30 -10.13 1.92
C GLY A 60 8.72 -8.66 1.90
N ARG A 61 9.96 -8.35 1.48
CA ARG A 61 10.44 -6.97 1.31
C ARG A 61 10.54 -6.62 -0.17
N PRO A 62 9.53 -5.95 -0.75
CA PRO A 62 9.62 -5.43 -2.11
C PRO A 62 10.64 -4.28 -2.16
N VAL A 63 11.38 -4.21 -3.27
CA VAL A 63 12.42 -3.17 -3.48
C VAL A 63 11.77 -1.85 -3.90
N ASP A 64 10.81 -1.92 -4.82
CA ASP A 64 10.16 -0.73 -5.39
C ASP A 64 8.70 -0.65 -4.94
N GLN A 65 8.29 0.52 -4.48
CA GLN A 65 6.90 0.85 -4.16
C GLN A 65 6.58 2.24 -4.69
N ALA A 66 5.38 2.42 -5.24
CA ALA A 66 4.92 3.70 -5.74
C ALA A 66 3.44 3.91 -5.45
N ALA A 67 3.04 5.15 -5.20
CA ALA A 67 1.63 5.50 -5.12
C ALA A 67 1.40 6.88 -5.74
N ALA A 68 0.22 7.09 -6.32
CA ALA A 68 -0.22 8.39 -6.76
C ALA A 68 -1.72 8.55 -6.53
N TRP A 69 -2.15 9.77 -6.24
CA TRP A 69 -3.54 10.14 -6.03
C TRP A 69 -3.84 11.46 -6.74
N ILE A 70 -5.00 11.53 -7.36
CA ILE A 70 -5.57 12.74 -7.93
C ILE A 70 -6.98 12.90 -7.37
N GLY A 71 -7.21 13.98 -6.64
CA GLY A 71 -8.51 14.45 -6.19
C GLY A 71 -8.93 15.69 -6.97
N TYR A 72 -10.24 15.85 -7.17
CA TYR A 72 -10.83 16.96 -7.90
C TYR A 72 -12.11 17.42 -7.20
N THR A 73 -12.20 18.72 -6.91
CA THR A 73 -13.39 19.39 -6.38
C THR A 73 -13.75 20.54 -7.31
N PRO A 74 -14.65 20.33 -8.29
CA PRO A 74 -15.03 21.37 -9.25
C PRO A 74 -15.73 22.56 -8.58
N ASP A 75 -15.44 23.76 -9.05
CA ASP A 75 -16.13 24.99 -8.62
C ASP A 75 -17.60 25.02 -9.07
N VAL A 76 -17.91 24.39 -10.21
CA VAL A 76 -19.27 24.36 -10.80
C VAL A 76 -20.23 23.49 -10.00
N PHE A 77 -19.75 22.38 -9.43
CA PHE A 77 -20.54 21.48 -8.59
C PHE A 77 -20.08 21.58 -7.14
N LYS A 78 -20.34 22.74 -6.53
CA LYS A 78 -20.02 22.99 -5.12
C LYS A 78 -20.55 21.84 -4.27
N GLY A 79 -19.64 21.21 -3.52
CA GLY A 79 -19.98 20.11 -2.62
C GLY A 79 -19.68 18.71 -3.16
N VAL A 80 -19.45 18.54 -4.47
CA VAL A 80 -19.01 17.25 -5.02
C VAL A 80 -17.48 17.22 -5.11
N SER A 81 -16.88 16.13 -4.66
CA SER A 81 -15.49 15.82 -4.94
C SER A 81 -15.33 14.37 -5.37
N ALA A 82 -14.36 14.13 -6.24
CA ALA A 82 -14.00 12.81 -6.70
C ALA A 82 -12.49 12.63 -6.61
N GLY A 83 -12.03 11.39 -6.52
CA GLY A 83 -10.62 11.09 -6.59
C GLY A 83 -10.34 9.67 -7.03
N VAL A 84 -9.15 9.47 -7.59
CA VAL A 84 -8.65 8.18 -8.03
C VAL A 84 -7.20 8.04 -7.59
N GLY A 85 -6.85 6.82 -7.20
CA GLY A 85 -5.52 6.45 -6.75
C GLY A 85 -4.99 5.23 -7.46
N ILE A 86 -3.68 5.16 -7.58
CA ILE A 86 -2.95 3.97 -8.00
C ILE A 86 -1.87 3.65 -6.98
N LYS A 87 -1.71 2.37 -6.66
CA LYS A 87 -0.64 1.87 -5.79
C LYS A 87 0.05 0.70 -6.47
N TYR A 88 1.38 0.79 -6.61
CA TYR A 88 2.25 -0.27 -7.10
C TYR A 88 3.12 -0.81 -5.96
N VAL A 89 3.23 -2.14 -5.91
CA VAL A 89 4.15 -2.85 -5.03
C VAL A 89 4.94 -3.84 -5.87
N GLY A 90 6.26 -3.73 -5.84
CA GLY A 90 7.18 -4.59 -6.56
C GLY A 90 7.13 -6.04 -6.11
N LYS A 91 7.81 -6.90 -6.87
CA LYS A 91 7.97 -8.31 -6.50
C LYS A 91 8.76 -8.43 -5.19
N SER A 92 8.52 -9.51 -4.46
CA SER A 92 9.32 -9.87 -3.28
C SER A 92 9.56 -11.39 -3.25
N PHE A 93 10.45 -11.82 -2.37
CA PHE A 93 10.74 -13.25 -2.17
C PHE A 93 9.92 -13.79 -1.01
N GLY A 94 9.38 -15.00 -1.15
CA GLY A 94 8.64 -15.74 -0.13
C GLY A 94 9.50 -16.75 0.64
N ASP A 95 10.80 -16.81 0.36
CA ASP A 95 11.75 -17.69 1.03
C ASP A 95 13.09 -17.01 1.31
N ALA A 96 13.78 -17.50 2.34
CA ALA A 96 15.00 -16.93 2.87
C ALA A 96 16.23 -17.08 1.94
N GLY A 97 16.20 -18.04 1.01
CA GLY A 97 17.24 -18.22 -0.01
C GLY A 97 17.06 -17.31 -1.23
N ASN A 98 15.94 -16.60 -1.31
CA ASN A 98 15.49 -15.84 -2.48
C ASN A 98 15.46 -16.70 -3.74
N THR A 99 14.85 -17.88 -3.64
CA THR A 99 14.71 -18.78 -4.78
C THR A 99 13.70 -18.23 -5.78
N THR A 100 13.87 -18.59 -7.05
CA THR A 100 12.87 -18.26 -8.08
C THR A 100 11.58 -19.07 -7.95
N ALA A 101 11.62 -20.17 -7.19
CA ALA A 101 10.48 -21.03 -6.93
C ALA A 101 9.41 -20.35 -6.07
N VAL A 102 9.80 -19.38 -5.21
CA VAL A 102 8.87 -18.69 -4.30
C VAL A 102 9.01 -17.18 -4.44
N ILE A 103 8.54 -16.66 -5.56
CA ILE A 103 8.44 -15.23 -5.83
C ILE A 103 6.98 -14.79 -5.63
N VAL A 104 6.79 -13.74 -4.82
CA VAL A 104 5.53 -13.00 -4.77
C VAL A 104 5.54 -11.99 -5.92
N PRO A 105 4.64 -12.10 -6.91
CA PRO A 105 4.62 -11.19 -8.05
C PRO A 105 4.31 -9.75 -7.62
N SER A 106 4.75 -8.79 -8.44
CA SER A 106 4.34 -7.41 -8.27
C SER A 106 2.84 -7.25 -8.51
N TYR A 107 2.25 -6.23 -7.89
CA TYR A 107 0.85 -5.90 -8.08
C TYR A 107 0.61 -4.40 -8.11
N THR A 108 -0.50 -4.04 -8.72
CA THR A 108 -0.96 -2.66 -8.88
C THR A 108 -2.43 -2.64 -8.55
N LEU A 109 -2.84 -1.74 -7.68
CA LEU A 109 -4.21 -1.54 -7.26
C LEU A 109 -4.69 -0.17 -7.70
N LEU A 110 -5.97 -0.08 -8.02
CA LEU A 110 -6.66 1.16 -8.32
C LEU A 110 -7.71 1.40 -7.25
N ASP A 111 -7.76 2.62 -6.73
CA ASP A 111 -8.73 3.03 -5.71
C ASP A 111 -9.52 4.24 -6.24
N ALA A 112 -10.75 4.41 -5.79
CA ALA A 112 -11.59 5.55 -6.18
C ALA A 112 -12.46 6.03 -5.02
N LEU A 113 -12.77 7.33 -5.03
CA LEU A 113 -13.62 7.99 -4.05
C LEU A 113 -14.54 8.98 -4.76
N ILE A 114 -15.81 9.01 -4.36
CA ILE A 114 -16.70 10.13 -4.62
C ILE A 114 -17.27 10.58 -3.27
N ARG A 115 -17.33 11.88 -3.05
CA ARG A 115 -17.93 12.51 -1.87
C ARG A 115 -18.85 13.65 -2.28
N VAL A 116 -19.95 13.79 -1.55
CA VAL A 116 -20.99 14.78 -1.79
C VAL A 116 -21.36 15.42 -0.46
N ARG A 117 -21.15 16.74 -0.33
CA ARG A 117 -21.69 17.57 0.73
C ARG A 117 -23.15 17.87 0.40
N LEU A 118 -24.07 17.21 1.10
CA LEU A 118 -25.49 17.26 0.79
C LEU A 118 -26.10 18.64 1.06
N GLU A 119 -25.52 19.40 1.99
CA GLU A 119 -25.88 20.79 2.28
C GLU A 119 -25.75 21.73 1.07
N SER A 120 -24.95 21.36 0.07
CA SER A 120 -24.81 22.16 -1.16
C SER A 120 -26.02 22.05 -2.09
N PHE A 121 -26.93 21.10 -1.83
CA PHE A 121 -28.14 20.87 -2.62
C PHE A 121 -29.42 21.30 -1.88
N SER A 122 -29.40 21.32 -0.55
CA SER A 122 -30.55 21.73 0.26
C SER A 122 -30.12 22.22 1.64
N SER A 123 -30.69 23.33 2.10
CA SER A 123 -30.51 23.85 3.47
C SER A 123 -31.06 22.90 4.54
N ASN A 124 -31.99 22.00 4.21
CA ASN A 124 -32.45 20.98 5.14
C ASN A 124 -31.39 19.92 5.45
N LEU A 125 -30.32 19.86 4.65
CA LEU A 125 -29.23 18.89 4.75
C LEU A 125 -27.93 19.53 5.29
N THR A 126 -28.02 20.68 5.97
CA THR A 126 -26.85 21.33 6.60
C THR A 126 -26.06 20.36 7.49
N GLY A 127 -24.75 20.33 7.26
CA GLY A 127 -23.81 19.47 7.98
C GLY A 127 -23.75 18.03 7.48
N TRP A 128 -24.64 17.60 6.56
CA TRP A 128 -24.63 16.23 6.04
C TRP A 128 -23.66 16.04 4.88
N ASP A 129 -22.95 14.90 4.88
CA ASP A 129 -22.11 14.46 3.78
C ASP A 129 -22.20 12.95 3.54
N ALA A 130 -22.13 12.56 2.27
CA ALA A 130 -22.15 11.18 1.82
C ALA A 130 -20.90 10.88 1.00
N SER A 131 -20.39 9.65 1.07
CA SER A 131 -19.26 9.21 0.25
C SER A 131 -19.35 7.73 -0.10
N VAL A 132 -18.73 7.41 -1.23
CA VAL A 132 -18.50 6.04 -1.69
C VAL A 132 -17.02 5.89 -2.00
N ASN A 133 -16.36 4.96 -1.33
CA ASN A 133 -14.96 4.62 -1.54
C ASN A 133 -14.86 3.18 -2.04
N ALA A 134 -14.17 2.97 -3.16
CA ALA A 134 -13.85 1.66 -3.70
C ALA A 134 -12.33 1.42 -3.62
N ILE A 135 -11.92 0.46 -2.78
CA ILE A 135 -10.54 -0.01 -2.67
C ILE A 135 -10.38 -1.25 -3.54
N ASN A 136 -9.28 -1.36 -4.28
CA ASN A 136 -9.05 -2.41 -5.27
C ASN A 136 -10.23 -2.47 -6.28
N LEU A 137 -10.50 -1.35 -6.93
CA LEU A 137 -11.62 -1.12 -7.84
C LEU A 137 -11.67 -2.13 -9.00
N SER A 138 -10.51 -2.57 -9.49
CA SER A 138 -10.39 -3.59 -10.54
C SER A 138 -10.59 -5.02 -10.04
N ASP A 139 -10.83 -5.21 -8.74
CA ASP A 139 -11.02 -6.50 -8.08
C ASP A 139 -9.87 -7.49 -8.36
N LYS A 140 -8.64 -6.96 -8.34
CA LYS A 140 -7.45 -7.75 -8.59
C LYS A 140 -7.30 -8.79 -7.49
N ARG A 141 -7.12 -10.06 -7.88
CA ARG A 141 -6.67 -11.12 -6.99
C ARG A 141 -5.14 -11.15 -6.97
N TYR A 142 -4.55 -10.99 -5.81
CA TYR A 142 -3.09 -10.90 -5.67
C TYR A 142 -2.62 -11.43 -4.31
N VAL A 143 -1.36 -11.84 -4.23
CA VAL A 143 -0.70 -12.25 -2.99
C VAL A 143 0.09 -11.06 -2.46
N THR A 144 -0.07 -10.73 -1.18
CA THR A 144 0.64 -9.61 -0.53
C THR A 144 2.03 -10.01 -0.08
N ASN A 145 2.14 -11.18 0.53
CA ASN A 145 3.36 -11.76 1.07
C ASN A 145 3.20 -13.27 1.21
N CYS A 146 4.34 -13.95 1.29
CA CYS A 146 4.43 -15.32 1.79
C CYS A 146 5.47 -15.31 2.91
N ASP A 147 5.14 -15.90 4.06
CA ASP A 147 6.10 -16.03 5.16
C ASP A 147 6.94 -17.29 5.00
N THR A 148 6.39 -18.30 4.32
CA THR A 148 7.08 -19.54 3.93
C THR A 148 6.62 -20.00 2.55
N VAL A 149 7.27 -21.04 2.01
CA VAL A 149 6.92 -21.66 0.73
C VAL A 149 5.49 -22.21 0.66
N SER A 150 4.87 -22.49 1.82
CA SER A 150 3.52 -23.07 1.93
C SER A 150 2.51 -22.15 2.60
N GLN A 151 2.91 -20.95 3.01
CA GLN A 151 2.06 -19.99 3.71
C GLN A 151 2.12 -18.62 3.04
N CYS A 152 1.10 -18.35 2.22
CA CYS A 152 0.92 -17.11 1.50
C CYS A 152 -0.42 -16.46 1.84
N PHE A 153 -0.46 -15.13 1.82
CA PHE A 153 -1.64 -14.36 2.15
C PHE A 153 -2.15 -13.61 0.92
N TYR A 154 -3.43 -13.78 0.63
CA TYR A 154 -4.10 -12.97 -0.38
C TYR A 154 -4.35 -11.58 0.16
N GLY A 155 -4.15 -10.59 -0.71
CA GLY A 155 -4.62 -9.24 -0.46
C GLY A 155 -6.14 -9.19 -0.50
N GLN A 156 -6.68 -8.10 0.06
CA GLN A 156 -8.11 -7.88 0.08
C GLN A 156 -8.64 -7.74 -1.36
N GLY A 157 -9.73 -8.45 -1.66
CA GLY A 157 -10.51 -8.21 -2.87
C GLY A 157 -11.12 -6.81 -2.87
N ARG A 158 -11.95 -6.50 -3.86
CA ARG A 158 -12.62 -5.19 -3.91
C ARG A 158 -13.46 -4.93 -2.66
N VAL A 159 -13.31 -3.74 -2.11
CA VAL A 159 -14.13 -3.26 -0.98
C VAL A 159 -14.81 -1.97 -1.38
N VAL A 160 -16.14 -1.94 -1.27
CA VAL A 160 -16.91 -0.71 -1.46
C VAL A 160 -17.46 -0.29 -0.10
N LYS A 161 -17.09 0.92 0.35
CA LYS A 161 -17.56 1.53 1.59
C LYS A 161 -18.47 2.69 1.26
N VAL A 162 -19.68 2.67 1.81
CA VAL A 162 -20.61 3.80 1.76
C VAL A 162 -20.64 4.43 3.15
N THR A 163 -20.45 5.74 3.23
CA THR A 163 -20.47 6.48 4.49
C THR A 163 -21.45 7.64 4.37
N LEU A 164 -22.30 7.80 5.38
CA LEU A 164 -23.17 8.95 5.58
C LEU A 164 -22.84 9.54 6.95
N GLY A 165 -22.57 10.84 7.00
CA GLY A 165 -22.20 11.55 8.22
C GLY A 165 -22.90 12.90 8.34
N ARG A 166 -22.99 13.41 9.58
CA ARG A 166 -23.48 14.76 9.88
C ARG A 166 -22.56 15.43 10.89
N ARG A 167 -22.23 16.70 10.64
CA ARG A 167 -21.52 17.59 11.56
C ARG A 167 -22.52 18.51 12.27
N TRP A 168 -22.27 18.78 13.54
CA TRP A 168 -23.13 19.57 14.44
C TRP A 168 -22.53 20.95 14.65
#